data_AF-A0A3Q2XIS2-F1
#
_entry.id   AF-A0A3Q2XIS2-F1
#
_cell.length_a   1.000
_cell.length_b   1.000
_cell.length_c   1.000
_cell.angle_alpha   90.00
_cell.angle_beta   90.00
_cell.angle_gamma   90.00
#
_symmetry.space_group_name_H-M   'P 1'
#
loop_
_entity.id
_entity.type
_entity.pdbx_description
1 polymer ?
#
loop_
_entity_poly.entity_id
_entity_poly.type
_entity_poly.pdbx_seq_one_letter_code
_entity_poly.pdbx_strand_id
1 'polypeptide(L)'
;MYPSNWNVLGFLFQFVAWQHTLALQDVTTDLFGAGNNGTVAAFGDFNADKQTDIFIIREQSELVIFLADSKAPYFKPKVHISKGILPSDTILTSVVPGDYDGDSQMDVLLTAQINLMASSVFIFWGDNQTLDMTGWLKLNKTFRDQPLVMEDPVCQSALSSPVNMRIPHANAFIDLNKDLTAGKFQTRLIRELVKFHFFCFVVDFIFFFFLLDNSVMILADGDGYQDHLLPLCLDEACQRSAIYLAKSGSKEWVPVLSDFQQRGTVWSFVPGKPSQPLSLHVGDYNLDGFPDALVVLRNTSGSAQQAFLLENVPCTSSALPCQSVGRMFRIHWDQSDLGAIPNAIMATFFDIYEDGILDMLVVNQVEGKKDLVIHALKNNFEADAYFVKVMVLSGLCSNDCPGNPFGVNQPGPYVMYTTVDSNGYLKNASAGQLSQSAHFSLQLPYTVLGLGRSANFLDHLVVGIPHRPGEESRKQEWTAIIPNSQLIVIPYPHNQPSSWSAKLYLTPSNSVLLTAIALIGVCVFILVIIGILHWQEKVGHTHARTHAHTHTHTHTHTHTHTHRTNIPP
;
A
#
# COMPACT_ATOMS: atom_id res chain seq x y z
N MET A 1 -25.27 -59.27 -11.94
CA MET A 1 -24.89 -58.44 -13.10
C MET A 1 -25.32 -57.02 -12.76
N TYR A 2 -24.41 -56.04 -12.90
CA TYR A 2 -24.42 -54.67 -12.32
C TYR A 2 -23.98 -54.56 -10.84
N PRO A 3 -23.19 -53.52 -10.48
CA PRO A 3 -21.78 -53.70 -10.14
C PRO A 3 -21.37 -53.03 -8.82
N SER A 4 -20.10 -53.25 -8.50
CA SER A 4 -19.32 -52.97 -7.30
C SER A 4 -19.20 -51.50 -6.86
N ASN A 5 -19.36 -51.32 -5.54
CA ASN A 5 -19.07 -50.13 -4.72
C ASN A 5 -17.58 -49.74 -4.67
N TRP A 6 -16.98 -49.34 -5.78
CA TRP A 6 -15.58 -48.88 -5.82
C TRP A 6 -15.46 -47.66 -6.73
N ASN A 7 -15.91 -46.46 -6.30
CA ASN A 7 -15.57 -45.17 -6.92
C ASN A 7 -16.11 -43.92 -6.17
N VAL A 8 -16.03 -43.89 -4.82
CA VAL A 8 -16.33 -42.63 -4.08
C VAL A 8 -15.17 -42.21 -3.16
N LEU A 9 -14.31 -43.15 -2.72
CA LEU A 9 -13.13 -42.81 -1.92
C LEU A 9 -11.91 -42.33 -2.74
N GLY A 10 -11.90 -42.54 -4.06
CA GLY A 10 -10.79 -42.11 -4.94
C GLY A 10 -10.81 -40.63 -5.32
N PHE A 11 -11.94 -39.94 -5.18
CA PHE A 11 -12.08 -38.50 -5.48
C PHE A 11 -11.86 -37.61 -4.24
N LEU A 12 -11.91 -38.17 -3.04
CA LEU A 12 -11.66 -37.44 -1.79
C LEU A 12 -10.18 -37.40 -1.39
N PHE A 13 -9.32 -38.20 -2.04
CA PHE A 13 -7.87 -38.25 -1.80
C PHE A 13 -7.02 -37.56 -2.89
N GLN A 14 -7.64 -36.79 -3.81
CA GLN A 14 -6.90 -35.81 -4.63
C GLN A 14 -6.97 -34.38 -4.07
N PHE A 15 -7.71 -34.16 -2.98
CA PHE A 15 -7.52 -33.00 -2.09
C PHE A 15 -6.53 -33.34 -0.97
N VAL A 16 -5.45 -34.05 -1.32
CA VAL A 16 -4.29 -34.24 -0.45
C VAL A 16 -3.60 -32.89 -0.29
N ALA A 17 -3.62 -32.39 0.93
CA ALA A 17 -2.59 -31.53 1.51
C ALA A 17 -2.15 -30.35 0.63
N TRP A 18 -3.03 -29.37 0.45
CA TRP A 18 -2.55 -27.98 0.53
C TRP A 18 -2.57 -27.60 2.01
N GLN A 19 -1.50 -27.97 2.72
CA GLN A 19 -1.09 -27.13 3.83
C GLN A 19 -0.67 -25.81 3.17
N HIS A 20 -1.59 -24.84 3.12
CA HIS A 20 -1.29 -23.48 2.68
C HIS A 20 -0.31 -22.90 3.70
N THR A 21 0.98 -23.11 3.45
CA THR A 21 2.01 -22.25 4.01
C THR A 21 1.72 -20.85 3.52
N LEU A 22 1.79 -19.85 4.42
CA LEU A 22 1.87 -18.44 4.08
C LEU A 22 3.09 -18.22 3.19
N ALA A 23 2.94 -18.50 1.90
CA ALA A 23 4.01 -18.59 0.92
C ALA A 23 3.95 -17.37 0.02
N LEU A 24 5.07 -16.68 -0.08
CA LEU A 24 5.22 -15.62 -1.05
C LEU A 24 5.50 -16.27 -2.41
N GLN A 25 4.92 -15.73 -3.46
CA GLN A 25 5.13 -16.21 -4.82
C GLN A 25 5.99 -15.23 -5.61
N ASP A 26 7.12 -15.69 -6.15
CA ASP A 26 7.94 -14.87 -7.04
C ASP A 26 7.23 -14.62 -8.38
N VAL A 27 6.96 -13.35 -8.68
CA VAL A 27 6.31 -12.85 -9.91
C VAL A 27 7.20 -11.88 -10.68
N THR A 28 8.50 -11.84 -10.37
CA THR A 28 9.47 -10.88 -10.92
C THR A 28 9.48 -10.85 -12.45
N THR A 29 9.43 -12.02 -13.08
CA THR A 29 9.50 -12.16 -14.54
C THR A 29 8.28 -11.59 -15.24
N ASP A 30 7.09 -11.71 -14.65
CA ASP A 30 5.85 -11.16 -15.20
C ASP A 30 5.82 -9.62 -15.09
N LEU A 31 6.44 -9.07 -14.04
CA LEU A 31 6.50 -7.63 -13.81
C LEU A 31 7.54 -6.93 -14.67
N PHE A 32 8.79 -7.39 -14.62
CA PHE A 32 9.92 -6.67 -15.19
C PHE A 32 10.49 -7.33 -16.44
N GLY A 33 10.14 -8.59 -16.73
CA GLY A 33 10.80 -9.39 -17.76
C GLY A 33 12.32 -9.44 -17.54
N ALA A 34 13.10 -9.04 -18.54
CA ALA A 34 14.56 -8.93 -18.44
C ALA A 34 15.05 -7.59 -17.82
N GLY A 35 14.14 -6.68 -17.47
CA GLY A 35 14.43 -5.31 -17.04
C GLY A 35 14.64 -5.11 -15.53
N ASN A 36 14.75 -6.18 -14.74
CA ASN A 36 14.75 -6.17 -13.27
C ASN A 36 16.09 -5.77 -12.61
N ASN A 37 16.96 -5.04 -13.32
CA ASN A 37 18.24 -4.56 -12.77
C ASN A 37 18.11 -3.11 -12.25
N GLY A 38 18.60 -2.88 -11.03
CA GLY A 38 18.72 -1.56 -10.39
C GLY A 38 18.26 -1.56 -8.93
N THR A 39 18.20 -0.36 -8.35
CA THR A 39 17.64 -0.10 -7.02
C THR A 39 16.30 0.60 -7.17
N VAL A 40 15.27 0.10 -6.49
CA VAL A 40 13.98 0.80 -6.39
C VAL A 40 14.17 2.06 -5.54
N ALA A 41 13.82 3.22 -6.09
CA ALA A 41 14.14 4.51 -5.48
C ALA A 41 12.92 5.27 -4.96
N ALA A 42 11.79 5.18 -5.65
CA ALA A 42 10.53 5.81 -5.27
C ALA A 42 9.35 5.13 -5.99
N PHE A 43 8.15 5.43 -5.50
CA PHE A 43 6.87 5.10 -6.11
C PHE A 43 6.07 6.38 -6.35
N GLY A 44 5.21 6.39 -7.37
CA GLY A 44 4.31 7.51 -7.65
C GLY A 44 3.49 7.26 -8.92
N ASP A 45 2.40 8.00 -9.12
CA ASP A 45 1.64 7.98 -10.38
C ASP A 45 2.19 9.09 -11.29
N PHE A 46 3.16 8.74 -12.13
CA PHE A 46 3.93 9.72 -12.90
C PHE A 46 3.12 10.29 -14.08
N ASN A 47 2.29 9.45 -14.72
CA ASN A 47 1.51 9.81 -15.88
C ASN A 47 0.04 10.18 -15.57
N ALA A 48 -0.33 10.21 -14.30
CA ALA A 48 -1.67 10.50 -13.77
C ALA A 48 -2.76 9.51 -14.23
N ASP A 49 -2.41 8.24 -14.40
CA ASP A 49 -3.32 7.17 -14.80
C ASP A 49 -3.94 6.39 -13.63
N LYS A 50 -3.55 6.74 -12.39
CA LYS A 50 -3.97 6.18 -11.09
C LYS A 50 -3.36 4.84 -10.74
N GLN A 51 -2.43 4.33 -11.54
CA GLN A 51 -1.62 3.17 -11.19
C GLN A 51 -0.28 3.63 -10.62
N THR A 52 0.32 2.81 -9.76
CA THR A 52 1.62 3.12 -9.16
C THR A 52 2.75 2.78 -10.12
N ASP A 53 3.53 3.78 -10.51
CA ASP A 53 4.75 3.64 -11.29
C ASP A 53 5.99 3.48 -10.40
N ILE A 54 7.05 2.89 -10.96
CA ILE A 54 8.28 2.56 -10.22
C ILE A 54 9.47 3.36 -10.76
N PHE A 55 10.18 4.05 -9.87
CA PHE A 55 11.39 4.79 -10.18
C PHE A 55 12.61 3.94 -9.82
N ILE A 56 13.46 3.63 -10.79
CA ILE A 56 14.60 2.73 -10.62
C ILE A 56 15.90 3.48 -10.90
N ILE A 57 16.84 3.44 -9.96
CA ILE A 57 18.21 3.91 -10.17
C ILE A 57 19.06 2.75 -10.71
N ARG A 58 19.72 2.97 -11.85
CA ARG A 58 20.68 2.04 -12.45
C ARG A 58 22.09 2.59 -12.38
N GLU A 59 23.04 1.71 -12.12
CA GLU A 59 24.47 2.03 -12.03
C GLU A 59 24.78 3.26 -11.15
N GLN A 60 23.92 3.52 -10.16
CA GLN A 60 23.97 4.68 -9.25
C GLN A 60 23.96 6.06 -9.93
N SER A 61 23.75 6.15 -11.24
CA SER A 61 23.90 7.41 -12.00
C SER A 61 22.85 7.62 -13.09
N GLU A 62 21.97 6.65 -13.29
CA GLU A 62 20.86 6.74 -14.24
C GLU A 62 19.54 6.53 -13.52
N LEU A 63 18.52 7.33 -13.87
CA LEU A 63 17.15 7.11 -13.43
C LEU A 63 16.33 6.58 -14.61
N VAL A 64 15.59 5.51 -14.36
CA VAL A 64 14.60 4.97 -15.29
C VAL A 64 13.24 4.90 -14.60
N ILE A 65 12.23 5.53 -15.19
CA ILE A 65 10.84 5.47 -14.72
C ILE A 65 10.12 4.37 -15.50
N PHE A 66 9.59 3.41 -14.77
CA PHE A 66 8.79 2.30 -15.28
C PHE A 66 7.32 2.59 -15.05
N LEU A 67 6.56 2.68 -16.14
CA LEU A 67 5.12 2.88 -16.06
C LEU A 67 4.39 1.55 -15.94
N ALA A 68 3.33 1.53 -15.14
CA ALA A 68 2.41 0.40 -15.06
C ALA A 68 1.66 0.20 -16.39
N ASP A 69 1.43 -1.06 -16.77
CA ASP A 69 0.75 -1.43 -18.01
C ASP A 69 -0.14 -2.65 -17.79
N SER A 70 -1.30 -2.68 -18.44
CA SER A 70 -2.24 -3.82 -18.45
C SER A 70 -1.69 -5.15 -19.01
N LYS A 71 -0.54 -5.14 -19.71
CA LYS A 71 0.04 -6.32 -20.38
C LYS A 71 1.47 -6.58 -19.96
N ALA A 72 1.76 -7.83 -19.61
CA ALA A 72 3.10 -8.33 -19.31
C ALA A 72 4.14 -7.96 -20.40
N PRO A 73 5.36 -7.50 -20.03
CA PRO A 73 5.77 -7.15 -18.67
C PRO A 73 4.96 -5.97 -18.12
N TYR A 74 4.41 -6.11 -16.90
CA TYR A 74 3.48 -5.14 -16.31
C TYR A 74 4.13 -3.79 -15.99
N PHE A 75 5.45 -3.72 -15.92
CA PHE A 75 6.21 -2.48 -15.81
C PHE A 75 7.09 -2.27 -17.03
N LYS A 76 6.92 -1.12 -17.71
CA LYS A 76 7.66 -0.79 -18.94
C LYS A 76 8.47 0.48 -18.78
N PRO A 77 9.78 0.48 -19.11
CA PRO A 77 10.60 1.68 -19.02
C PRO A 77 10.13 2.72 -20.05
N LYS A 78 9.92 3.95 -19.60
CA LYS A 78 9.43 5.05 -20.45
C LYS A 78 10.33 6.28 -20.44
N VAL A 79 10.74 6.74 -19.26
CA VAL A 79 11.53 7.97 -19.09
C VAL A 79 12.91 7.62 -18.60
N HIS A 80 13.94 8.25 -19.18
CA HIS A 80 15.34 7.97 -18.92
C HIS A 80 16.11 9.25 -18.66
N ILE A 81 16.64 9.42 -17.44
CA ILE A 81 17.64 10.45 -17.13
C ILE A 81 19.00 9.76 -17.18
N SER A 82 19.70 9.96 -18.29
CA SER A 82 21.00 9.36 -18.53
C SER A 82 22.12 10.11 -17.80
N LYS A 83 23.22 9.40 -17.55
CA LYS A 83 24.42 9.96 -16.90
C LYS A 83 24.96 11.23 -17.58
N GLY A 84 24.78 11.37 -18.90
CA GLY A 84 25.24 12.54 -19.67
C GLY A 84 24.52 13.85 -19.37
N ILE A 85 23.35 13.80 -18.71
CA ILE A 85 22.58 14.99 -18.32
C ILE A 85 23.08 15.53 -16.98
N LEU A 86 23.52 14.65 -16.09
CA LEU A 86 24.04 15.00 -14.77
C LEU A 86 25.54 15.32 -14.85
N PRO A 87 26.09 16.11 -13.90
CA PRO A 87 27.54 16.32 -13.81
C PRO A 87 28.31 15.00 -13.67
N SER A 88 29.53 14.94 -14.22
CA SER A 88 30.43 13.81 -14.02
C SER A 88 30.62 13.49 -12.53
N ASP A 89 30.76 12.20 -12.21
CA ASP A 89 30.95 11.67 -10.84
C ASP A 89 29.76 11.82 -9.87
N THR A 90 28.57 12.10 -10.40
CA THR A 90 27.33 12.16 -9.61
C THR A 90 26.85 10.75 -9.22
N ILE A 91 26.63 10.53 -7.93
CA ILE A 91 26.00 9.33 -7.36
C ILE A 91 24.60 9.71 -6.86
N LEU A 92 23.56 9.13 -7.45
CA LEU A 92 22.18 9.33 -7.00
C LEU A 92 21.96 8.66 -5.65
N THR A 93 21.38 9.41 -4.71
CA THR A 93 21.14 8.98 -3.32
C THR A 93 19.66 8.87 -2.97
N SER A 94 18.77 9.57 -3.66
CA SER A 94 17.31 9.44 -3.49
C SER A 94 16.58 10.07 -4.68
N VAL A 95 15.35 9.61 -4.89
CA VAL A 95 14.39 10.16 -5.85
C VAL A 95 13.14 10.55 -5.07
N VAL A 96 12.55 11.69 -5.42
CA VAL A 96 11.35 12.20 -4.76
C VAL A 96 10.39 12.73 -5.84
N PRO A 97 9.38 11.94 -6.23
CA PRO A 97 8.33 12.43 -7.11
C PRO A 97 7.40 13.39 -6.34
N GLY A 98 6.95 14.45 -7.00
CA GLY A 98 5.96 15.39 -6.46
C GLY A 98 5.68 16.53 -7.43
N ASP A 99 4.64 17.31 -7.20
CA ASP A 99 4.35 18.53 -7.96
C ASP A 99 4.93 19.75 -7.21
N TYR A 100 6.09 20.24 -7.65
CA TYR A 100 6.85 21.27 -6.95
C TYR A 100 6.55 22.69 -7.43
N ASP A 101 6.06 22.85 -8.67
CA ASP A 101 5.67 24.16 -9.22
C ASP A 101 4.15 24.42 -9.19
N GLY A 102 3.35 23.40 -8.90
CA GLY A 102 1.91 23.47 -8.74
C GLY A 102 1.14 23.38 -10.05
N ASP A 103 1.76 22.86 -11.11
CA ASP A 103 1.18 22.76 -12.45
C ASP A 103 0.35 21.48 -12.67
N SER A 104 0.18 20.65 -11.63
CA SER A 104 -0.57 19.40 -11.69
C SER A 104 0.06 18.34 -12.60
N GLN A 105 1.36 18.42 -12.86
CA GLN A 105 2.18 17.36 -13.44
C GLN A 105 3.18 16.86 -12.40
N MET A 106 3.62 15.62 -12.55
CA MET A 106 4.59 15.03 -11.62
C MET A 106 6.00 15.49 -11.99
N ASP A 107 6.62 16.28 -11.12
CA ASP A 107 8.04 16.60 -11.17
C ASP A 107 8.86 15.52 -10.46
N VAL A 108 10.17 15.54 -10.69
CA VAL A 108 11.11 14.62 -10.06
C VAL A 108 12.26 15.38 -9.45
N LEU A 109 12.39 15.30 -8.13
CA LEU A 109 13.55 15.80 -7.39
C LEU A 109 14.54 14.65 -7.17
N LEU A 110 15.78 14.87 -7.56
CA LEU A 110 16.91 13.97 -7.32
C LEU A 110 17.84 14.57 -6.28
N THR A 111 18.20 13.75 -5.30
CA THR A 111 19.32 14.05 -4.42
C THR A 111 20.52 13.23 -4.89
N ALA A 112 21.68 13.87 -4.94
CA ALA A 112 22.88 13.21 -5.39
C ALA A 112 24.12 13.71 -4.67
N GLN A 113 25.10 12.84 -4.53
CA GLN A 113 26.41 13.14 -4.00
C GLN A 113 27.39 13.31 -5.16
N ILE A 114 27.98 14.50 -5.29
CA ILE A 114 29.00 14.79 -6.32
C ILE A 114 30.40 14.71 -5.72
N ASN A 115 30.56 15.19 -4.48
CA ASN A 115 31.80 15.12 -3.71
C ASN A 115 31.50 14.48 -2.34
N LEU A 116 32.49 13.82 -1.73
CA LEU A 116 32.37 13.11 -0.44
C LEU A 116 31.77 13.96 0.71
N MET A 117 31.71 15.29 0.58
CA MET A 117 31.32 16.24 1.62
C MET A 117 30.04 17.04 1.30
N ALA A 118 29.39 16.85 0.14
CA ALA A 118 28.27 17.70 -0.25
C ALA A 118 27.19 16.97 -1.09
N SER A 119 25.94 17.13 -0.65
CA SER A 119 24.74 16.72 -1.37
C SER A 119 24.26 17.87 -2.27
N SER A 120 23.93 17.53 -3.52
CA SER A 120 23.32 18.40 -4.51
C SER A 120 21.89 17.95 -4.79
N VAL A 121 21.04 18.91 -5.11
CA VAL A 121 19.63 18.66 -5.43
C VAL A 121 19.34 19.16 -6.84
N PHE A 122 18.69 18.30 -7.62
CA PHE A 122 18.28 18.55 -8.99
C PHE A 122 16.76 18.39 -9.07
N ILE A 123 16.08 19.29 -9.78
CA ILE A 123 14.63 19.21 -9.99
C ILE A 123 14.39 19.15 -11.51
N PHE A 124 13.74 18.08 -11.95
CA PHE A 124 13.28 17.87 -13.32
C PHE A 124 11.78 18.14 -13.36
N TRP A 125 11.37 19.07 -14.22
CA TRP A 125 9.98 19.48 -14.34
C TRP A 125 9.19 18.51 -15.22
N GLY A 126 7.94 18.24 -14.84
CA GLY A 126 7.01 17.46 -15.64
C GLY A 126 6.65 18.17 -16.95
N ASP A 127 6.68 17.43 -18.06
CA ASP A 127 6.23 17.92 -19.36
C ASP A 127 5.47 16.83 -20.10
N ASN A 128 4.14 16.89 -20.05
CA ASN A 128 3.20 16.04 -20.77
C ASN A 128 3.52 14.53 -20.66
N GLN A 129 3.54 14.02 -19.43
CA GLN A 129 3.90 12.62 -19.09
C GLN A 129 5.36 12.25 -19.42
N THR A 130 6.24 13.26 -19.52
CA THR A 130 7.69 13.12 -19.62
C THR A 130 8.37 14.14 -18.71
N LEU A 131 9.69 14.30 -18.81
CA LEU A 131 10.47 15.27 -18.03
C LEU A 131 11.22 16.22 -18.95
N ASP A 132 11.27 17.51 -18.61
CA ASP A 132 12.12 18.48 -19.29
C ASP A 132 13.59 18.24 -18.94
N MET A 133 14.31 17.65 -19.90
CA MET A 133 15.74 17.32 -19.78
C MET A 133 16.66 18.53 -20.00
N THR A 134 16.13 19.69 -20.39
CA THR A 134 16.91 20.89 -20.72
C THR A 134 16.72 22.03 -19.73
N GLY A 135 15.52 22.19 -19.17
CA GLY A 135 15.17 23.23 -18.21
C GLY A 135 15.26 22.81 -16.73
N TRP A 136 15.91 21.69 -16.42
CA TRP A 136 16.06 21.22 -15.04
C TRP A 136 16.84 22.22 -14.17
N LEU A 137 16.42 22.31 -12.91
CA LEU A 137 16.97 23.26 -11.95
C LEU A 137 18.00 22.57 -11.04
N LYS A 138 19.24 23.08 -11.03
CA LYS A 138 20.20 22.80 -9.96
C LYS A 138 20.03 23.79 -8.82
N LEU A 139 19.77 23.31 -7.61
CA LEU A 139 19.81 24.20 -6.44
C LEU A 139 21.27 24.59 -6.16
N ASN A 140 21.58 25.88 -6.28
CA ASN A 140 22.93 26.43 -6.04
C ASN A 140 23.21 26.63 -4.54
N LYS A 141 22.93 25.57 -3.75
CA LYS A 141 23.25 25.47 -2.33
C LYS A 141 23.87 24.11 -2.10
N THR A 142 25.02 24.07 -1.44
CA THR A 142 25.63 22.83 -0.95
C THR A 142 24.93 22.43 0.33
N PHE A 143 24.24 21.29 0.30
CA PHE A 143 23.62 20.75 1.49
C PHE A 143 24.59 19.79 2.18
N ARG A 144 24.61 19.83 3.52
CA ARG A 144 25.35 18.85 4.33
C ARG A 144 24.59 17.52 4.44
N ASP A 145 23.29 17.52 4.13
CA ASP A 145 22.46 16.32 3.97
C ASP A 145 21.22 16.58 3.09
N GLN A 146 20.38 15.56 2.86
CA GLN A 146 19.09 15.73 2.20
C GLN A 146 18.17 16.70 3.00
N PRO A 147 17.39 17.56 2.33
CA PRO A 147 16.54 18.52 3.03
C PRO A 147 15.47 17.83 3.89
N LEU A 148 15.16 18.43 5.05
CA LEU A 148 14.11 18.07 6.03
C LEU A 148 13.03 19.18 6.05
N VAL A 149 11.75 18.80 5.95
CA VAL A 149 10.55 19.61 6.14
C VAL A 149 9.71 18.90 7.21
N MET A 150 9.47 19.58 8.33
CA MET A 150 8.72 19.09 9.51
C MET A 150 8.14 20.30 10.26
N GLU A 151 7.01 20.15 10.96
CA GLU A 151 6.41 21.21 11.78
C GLU A 151 6.29 20.81 13.26
N ASP A 152 6.54 21.79 14.17
CA ASP A 152 6.12 21.84 15.57
C ASP A 152 5.58 23.28 15.85
N PRO A 153 4.41 23.46 16.50
CA PRO A 153 3.82 24.77 16.78
C PRO A 153 4.59 25.69 17.75
N VAL A 154 5.67 25.24 18.42
CA VAL A 154 6.49 26.11 19.30
C VAL A 154 8.00 25.97 19.03
N CYS A 155 8.50 26.63 17.99
CA CYS A 155 9.95 26.75 17.75
C CYS A 155 10.53 28.01 18.43
N GLN A 156 11.32 27.85 19.50
CA GLN A 156 12.21 28.90 20.01
C GLN A 156 13.60 28.81 19.36
N SER A 157 14.24 29.97 19.18
CA SER A 157 15.57 30.12 18.57
C SER A 157 16.66 29.37 19.33
N ALA A 158 17.04 28.17 18.89
CA ALA A 158 18.13 27.38 19.50
C ALA A 158 19.55 27.81 19.06
N LEU A 159 19.74 29.07 18.61
CA LEU A 159 21.04 29.60 18.18
C LEU A 159 22.00 29.95 19.34
N SER A 160 21.62 29.67 20.59
CA SER A 160 22.43 29.94 21.79
C SER A 160 22.98 28.69 22.48
N SER A 161 22.68 27.47 21.97
CA SER A 161 23.20 26.22 22.56
C SER A 161 24.38 25.68 21.74
N PRO A 162 25.52 25.31 22.37
CA PRO A 162 26.74 24.85 21.70
C PRO A 162 26.67 23.39 21.22
N VAL A 163 25.50 22.91 20.80
CA VAL A 163 25.29 21.52 20.39
C VAL A 163 25.57 21.36 18.90
N ASN A 164 26.64 20.63 18.56
CA ASN A 164 26.92 20.18 17.20
C ASN A 164 25.91 19.09 16.81
N MET A 165 24.90 19.43 16.02
CA MET A 165 23.99 18.45 15.41
C MET A 165 24.69 17.70 14.27
N ARG A 166 24.59 16.35 14.28
CA ARG A 166 25.02 15.50 13.16
C ARG A 166 23.84 15.37 12.19
N ILE A 167 24.05 15.86 10.96
CA ILE A 167 23.46 15.46 9.65
C ILE A 167 21.96 14.99 9.71
N PRO A 168 20.96 15.80 9.27
CA PRO A 168 19.53 15.44 9.35
C PRO A 168 18.98 14.65 8.14
N HIS A 169 18.37 13.49 8.40
CA HIS A 169 18.27 12.34 7.47
C HIS A 169 16.87 11.98 6.87
N ALA A 170 15.85 12.84 6.82
CA ALA A 170 14.63 12.64 5.98
C ALA A 170 13.65 13.81 6.13
N ASN A 171 12.64 13.93 5.27
CA ASN A 171 11.46 14.81 5.45
C ASN A 171 10.32 14.04 6.11
N ALA A 172 9.49 14.69 6.94
CA ALA A 172 8.28 14.06 7.48
C ALA A 172 7.08 15.02 7.51
N PHE A 173 5.98 14.67 6.84
CA PHE A 173 4.68 15.36 6.94
C PHE A 173 3.86 14.70 8.04
N ILE A 174 3.74 15.37 9.18
CA ILE A 174 3.21 14.79 10.41
C ILE A 174 2.12 15.70 10.99
N ASP A 175 1.03 15.09 11.46
CA ASP A 175 0.03 15.73 12.31
C ASP A 175 0.37 15.48 13.80
N LEU A 176 1.19 16.36 14.39
CA LEU A 176 1.57 16.27 15.81
C LEU A 176 0.56 16.93 16.75
N ASN A 177 -0.28 17.85 16.24
CA ASN A 177 -1.25 18.61 17.02
C ASN A 177 -2.66 17.99 16.99
N LYS A 178 -2.82 16.84 16.32
CA LYS A 178 -4.02 16.00 16.32
C LYS A 178 -5.22 16.69 15.66
N ASP A 179 -4.97 17.56 14.69
CA ASP A 179 -6.03 18.32 14.01
C ASP A 179 -6.48 17.68 12.68
N LEU A 180 -5.90 16.53 12.33
CA LEU A 180 -6.07 15.76 11.10
C LEU A 180 -5.50 16.46 9.86
N THR A 181 -4.59 17.43 10.04
CA THR A 181 -3.95 18.14 8.95
C THR A 181 -2.45 18.31 9.22
N ALA A 182 -1.59 17.67 8.43
CA ALA A 182 -0.16 17.95 8.50
C ALA A 182 0.09 19.39 8.04
N GLY A 183 0.73 20.25 8.82
CA GLY A 183 0.92 21.65 8.41
C GLY A 183 1.74 21.81 7.12
N LYS A 184 1.37 22.77 6.26
CA LYS A 184 1.97 22.96 4.93
C LYS A 184 3.18 23.89 4.98
N PHE A 185 4.36 23.41 4.56
CA PHE A 185 5.42 24.29 4.05
C PHE A 185 5.22 24.49 2.54
N GLN A 186 4.91 25.71 2.11
CA GLN A 186 4.80 26.03 0.68
C GLN A 186 6.13 26.61 0.18
N THR A 187 6.88 25.84 -0.59
CA THR A 187 7.97 26.37 -1.43
C THR A 187 7.37 27.21 -2.54
N ARG A 188 7.38 28.54 -2.39
CA ARG A 188 7.11 29.44 -3.52
C ARG A 188 8.43 29.75 -4.20
N LEU A 189 8.65 29.21 -5.40
CA LEU A 189 9.78 29.57 -6.27
C LEU A 189 9.56 30.99 -6.80
N ILE A 190 9.87 32.00 -5.98
CA ILE A 190 9.99 33.38 -6.48
C ILE A 190 11.41 33.51 -7.01
N ARG A 191 11.50 33.92 -8.29
CA ARG A 191 12.68 33.91 -9.18
C ARG A 191 14.01 34.48 -8.67
N GLU A 192 14.15 34.93 -7.42
CA GLU A 192 15.47 35.31 -6.86
C GLU A 192 15.69 35.02 -5.37
N LEU A 193 14.76 34.38 -4.63
CA LEU A 193 14.99 34.11 -3.19
C LEU A 193 14.22 32.89 -2.70
N VAL A 194 14.89 31.74 -2.65
CA VAL A 194 14.39 30.55 -1.95
C VAL A 194 14.75 30.66 -0.46
N LYS A 195 13.80 31.20 0.33
CA LYS A 195 13.88 31.20 1.81
C LYS A 195 13.23 29.92 2.35
N PHE A 196 14.05 28.91 2.61
CA PHE A 196 13.69 27.82 3.52
C PHE A 196 14.06 28.25 4.94
N HIS A 197 13.07 28.32 5.83
CA HIS A 197 13.32 28.44 7.27
C HIS A 197 13.34 27.02 7.85
N PHE A 198 14.49 26.61 8.38
CA PHE A 198 14.74 25.27 8.94
C PHE A 198 14.94 25.39 10.45
N PHE A 199 14.12 24.78 11.30
CA PHE A 199 14.43 24.62 12.73
C PHE A 199 13.84 23.33 13.32
N CYS A 200 14.53 22.84 14.36
CA CYS A 200 14.65 21.47 14.84
C CYS A 200 13.60 21.01 15.87
N PHE A 201 13.38 19.69 15.94
CA PHE A 201 13.08 19.01 17.21
C PHE A 201 14.40 18.89 18.00
N VAL A 202 14.40 19.35 19.25
CA VAL A 202 15.47 19.03 20.20
C VAL A 202 15.13 17.66 20.78
N VAL A 203 15.85 16.63 20.35
CA VAL A 203 15.92 15.38 21.10
C VAL A 203 16.74 15.68 22.36
N ASP A 204 16.07 15.95 23.48
CA ASP A 204 16.68 16.03 24.82
C ASP A 204 17.10 14.61 25.31
N PHE A 205 17.73 13.83 24.44
CA PHE A 205 18.28 12.51 24.75
C PHE A 205 19.79 12.53 24.51
N ILE A 206 20.51 12.99 25.53
CA ILE A 206 21.96 12.79 25.64
C ILE A 206 22.17 11.32 26.02
N PHE A 207 22.25 10.45 25.02
CA PHE A 207 23.03 9.21 25.12
C PHE A 207 23.83 9.02 23.84
N PHE A 208 25.10 8.69 24.01
CA PHE A 208 26.04 8.27 22.97
C PHE A 208 25.52 7.02 22.25
N PHE A 209 24.63 7.18 21.28
CA PHE A 209 24.30 6.14 20.30
C PHE A 209 24.92 6.51 18.95
N PHE A 210 25.52 5.51 18.29
CA PHE A 210 26.57 5.76 17.31
C PHE A 210 26.06 5.93 15.86
N LEU A 211 24.84 5.49 15.54
CA LEU A 211 24.17 5.63 14.22
C LEU A 211 22.65 5.84 14.39
N LEU A 212 22.12 6.94 13.86
CA LEU A 212 20.69 7.34 13.84
C LEU A 212 20.35 7.62 12.37
N ASP A 213 19.80 6.64 11.65
CA ASP A 213 19.87 6.68 10.18
C ASP A 213 18.51 6.82 9.46
N ASN A 214 17.36 6.53 10.09
CA ASN A 214 16.02 6.95 9.64
C ASN A 214 15.00 6.79 10.76
N SER A 215 14.01 7.68 10.83
CA SER A 215 12.90 7.58 11.78
C SER A 215 11.58 7.46 11.04
N VAL A 216 10.67 6.61 11.51
CA VAL A 216 9.43 6.25 10.82
C VAL A 216 8.24 6.57 11.70
N MET A 217 7.17 7.14 11.15
CA MET A 217 5.94 7.43 11.88
C MET A 217 4.87 6.41 11.51
N ILE A 218 4.26 5.77 12.51
CA ILE A 218 3.26 4.71 12.32
C ILE A 218 2.20 4.79 13.42
N LEU A 219 1.05 4.13 13.25
CA LEU A 219 0.18 3.82 14.39
C LEU A 219 0.55 2.48 14.99
N ALA A 220 1.32 2.42 16.07
CA ALA A 220 1.72 1.11 16.56
C ALA A 220 0.62 0.42 17.36
N ASP A 221 -0.22 1.18 18.08
CA ASP A 221 -1.13 0.63 19.09
C ASP A 221 -2.64 0.77 18.77
N GLY A 222 -2.99 1.42 17.65
CA GLY A 222 -4.38 1.58 17.19
C GLY A 222 -5.19 2.61 17.98
N ASP A 223 -4.54 3.54 18.68
CA ASP A 223 -5.21 4.62 19.42
C ASP A 223 -5.73 5.76 18.52
N GLY A 224 -5.39 5.73 17.23
CA GLY A 224 -5.74 6.73 16.21
C GLY A 224 -4.72 7.86 16.03
N TYR A 225 -3.62 7.87 16.79
CA TYR A 225 -2.52 8.84 16.70
C TYR A 225 -1.19 8.24 16.25
N GLN A 226 -0.49 8.91 15.33
CA GLN A 226 0.82 8.44 14.89
C GLN A 226 1.86 8.47 16.03
N ASP A 227 2.47 7.33 16.26
CA ASP A 227 3.65 7.08 17.08
C ASP A 227 4.93 7.20 16.27
N HIS A 228 6.02 7.49 16.98
CA HIS A 228 7.35 7.61 16.40
C HIS A 228 8.16 6.33 16.62
N LEU A 229 8.53 5.66 15.54
CA LEU A 229 9.50 4.57 15.54
C LEU A 229 10.90 5.05 15.19
N LEU A 230 11.86 4.53 15.94
CA LEU A 230 13.27 4.83 15.76
C LEU A 230 14.08 3.51 15.73
N PRO A 231 14.38 2.97 14.53
CA PRO A 231 15.38 1.92 14.37
C PRO A 231 16.79 2.49 14.58
N LEU A 232 17.58 1.87 15.44
CA LEU A 232 18.94 2.32 15.74
C LEU A 232 19.91 1.19 16.04
N CYS A 233 21.19 1.50 15.84
CA CYS A 233 22.31 0.68 16.29
C CYS A 233 22.78 1.18 17.67
N LEU A 234 22.86 0.27 18.64
CA LEU A 234 23.28 0.60 20.01
C LEU A 234 24.80 0.76 20.11
N ASP A 235 25.55 0.33 19.11
CA ASP A 235 27.01 0.35 19.03
C ASP A 235 27.49 0.79 17.64
N GLU A 236 28.73 1.31 17.56
CA GLU A 236 29.33 1.81 16.29
C GLU A 236 29.46 0.71 15.23
N ALA A 237 29.75 -0.51 15.66
CA ALA A 237 29.85 -1.65 14.78
C ALA A 237 28.49 -2.25 14.41
N CYS A 238 27.37 -1.70 14.91
CA CYS A 238 26.00 -2.20 14.78
C CYS A 238 25.88 -3.72 14.99
N GLN A 239 26.48 -4.25 16.06
CA GLN A 239 26.31 -5.62 16.51
C GLN A 239 25.04 -5.78 17.36
N ARG A 240 24.56 -4.67 17.95
CA ARG A 240 23.34 -4.63 18.74
C ARG A 240 22.37 -3.63 18.13
N SER A 241 21.16 -4.10 17.85
CA SER A 241 20.11 -3.30 17.23
C SER A 241 18.88 -3.25 18.11
N ALA A 242 18.12 -2.17 17.99
CA ALA A 242 16.85 -2.00 18.68
C ALA A 242 15.92 -1.09 17.87
N ILE A 243 14.61 -1.31 18.05
CA ILE A 243 13.56 -0.39 17.59
C ILE A 243 12.92 0.19 18.83
N TYR A 244 12.94 1.51 18.93
CA TYR A 244 12.26 2.26 19.98
C TYR A 244 10.99 2.90 19.45
N LEU A 245 9.99 3.01 20.32
CA LEU A 245 8.74 3.71 20.07
C LEU A 245 8.57 4.84 21.09
N ALA A 246 8.20 6.02 20.61
CA ALA A 246 7.71 7.12 21.41
C ALA A 246 6.27 7.44 21.01
N LYS A 247 5.38 7.46 21.99
CA LYS A 247 3.99 7.84 21.78
C LYS A 247 3.84 9.33 21.49
N SER A 248 2.85 9.71 20.70
CA SER A 248 2.53 11.11 20.42
C SER A 248 2.38 11.93 21.71
N GLY A 249 3.23 12.96 21.88
CA GLY A 249 3.25 13.84 23.05
C GLY A 249 3.98 13.29 24.29
N SER A 250 4.52 12.06 24.25
CA SER A 250 5.37 11.51 25.31
C SER A 250 6.84 11.85 25.07
N LYS A 251 7.60 12.03 26.17
CA LYS A 251 9.07 12.14 26.12
C LYS A 251 9.78 10.80 26.35
N GLU A 252 9.03 9.76 26.66
CA GLU A 252 9.58 8.44 26.99
C GLU A 252 9.70 7.57 25.73
N TRP A 253 10.90 7.01 25.53
CA TRP A 253 11.18 6.03 24.50
C TRP A 253 11.17 4.63 25.07
N VAL A 254 10.40 3.75 24.45
CA VAL A 254 10.17 2.38 24.91
C VAL A 254 10.67 1.40 23.85
N PRO A 255 11.52 0.42 24.18
CA PRO A 255 11.99 -0.55 23.18
C PRO A 255 10.85 -1.52 22.83
N VAL A 256 10.48 -1.54 21.54
CA VAL A 256 9.43 -2.43 20.97
C VAL A 256 10.02 -3.64 20.26
N LEU A 257 11.33 -3.63 19.98
CA LEU A 257 12.10 -4.80 19.55
C LEU A 257 13.56 -4.62 19.95
N SER A 258 14.15 -5.62 20.61
CA SER A 258 15.56 -5.62 21.03
C SER A 258 16.23 -6.99 20.97
N ASP A 259 15.43 -8.06 20.92
CA ASP A 259 15.94 -9.43 20.75
C ASP A 259 15.94 -9.82 19.27
N PHE A 260 17.14 -9.82 18.69
CA PHE A 260 17.41 -10.24 17.31
C PHE A 260 18.13 -11.60 17.27
N GLN A 261 18.00 -12.41 18.33
CA GLN A 261 18.65 -13.72 18.40
C GLN A 261 17.76 -14.83 17.84
N GLN A 262 18.32 -15.65 16.95
CA GLN A 262 17.66 -16.84 16.42
C GLN A 262 18.58 -18.05 16.55
N ARG A 263 18.17 -19.07 17.33
CA ARG A 263 18.88 -20.37 17.46
C ARG A 263 20.39 -20.23 17.74
N GLY A 264 20.78 -19.21 18.53
CA GLY A 264 22.17 -18.93 18.89
C GLY A 264 22.91 -17.96 17.97
N THR A 265 22.37 -17.63 16.79
CA THR A 265 22.89 -16.61 15.88
C THR A 265 22.30 -15.25 16.24
N VAL A 266 23.13 -14.21 16.33
CA VAL A 266 22.67 -12.84 16.55
C VAL A 266 22.60 -12.12 15.21
N TRP A 267 21.43 -11.57 14.89
CA TRP A 267 21.22 -10.70 13.76
C TRP A 267 21.25 -9.24 14.20
N SER A 268 21.55 -8.34 13.28
CA SER A 268 21.51 -6.90 13.53
C SER A 268 21.20 -6.13 12.26
N PHE A 269 20.91 -4.85 12.40
CA PHE A 269 20.75 -3.95 11.27
C PHE A 269 22.02 -3.86 10.43
N VAL A 270 21.84 -3.65 9.13
CA VAL A 270 22.93 -3.29 8.22
C VAL A 270 23.25 -1.81 8.44
N PRO A 271 24.51 -1.43 8.77
CA PRO A 271 24.90 -0.04 8.91
C PRO A 271 24.60 0.75 7.63
N GLY A 272 23.98 1.92 7.78
CA GLY A 272 23.63 2.78 6.66
C GLY A 272 24.86 3.31 5.93
N LYS A 273 24.70 3.50 4.63
CA LYS A 273 25.60 4.27 3.76
C LYS A 273 24.78 5.38 3.09
N PRO A 274 25.40 6.47 2.58
CA PRO A 274 24.66 7.54 1.90
C PRO A 274 23.77 7.07 0.73
N SER A 275 24.17 6.01 0.04
CA SER A 275 23.40 5.39 -1.06
C SER A 275 22.42 4.31 -0.61
N GLN A 276 22.42 3.94 0.67
CA GLN A 276 21.65 2.85 1.26
C GLN A 276 21.49 3.10 2.76
N PRO A 277 20.60 4.00 3.16
CA PRO A 277 20.38 4.29 4.58
C PRO A 277 19.71 3.09 5.25
N LEU A 278 19.93 2.93 6.56
CA LEU A 278 19.14 2.00 7.36
C LEU A 278 17.68 2.45 7.29
N SER A 279 16.81 1.64 6.71
CA SER A 279 15.39 1.96 6.52
C SER A 279 14.52 0.84 7.09
N LEU A 280 13.37 1.24 7.62
CA LEU A 280 12.31 0.35 8.07
C LEU A 280 11.08 0.72 7.24
N HIS A 281 10.67 -0.15 6.31
CA HIS A 281 9.49 0.11 5.50
C HIS A 281 8.27 -0.49 6.20
N VAL A 282 7.20 0.29 6.29
CA VAL A 282 6.04 -0.04 7.10
C VAL A 282 4.83 -0.23 6.19
N GLY A 283 4.01 -1.23 6.53
CA GLY A 283 2.79 -1.56 5.81
C GLY A 283 2.01 -2.63 6.56
N ASP A 284 0.68 -2.57 6.49
CA ASP A 284 -0.22 -3.57 7.08
C ASP A 284 -0.37 -4.75 6.08
N TYR A 285 0.51 -5.75 6.16
CA TYR A 285 0.56 -6.83 5.16
C TYR A 285 -0.55 -7.87 5.34
N ASN A 286 -1.15 -7.93 6.53
CA ASN A 286 -2.19 -8.89 6.90
C ASN A 286 -3.58 -8.22 7.09
N LEU A 287 -3.67 -6.92 6.83
CA LEU A 287 -4.89 -6.11 6.87
C LEU A 287 -5.60 -6.15 8.24
N ASP A 288 -4.85 -6.32 9.34
CA ASP A 288 -5.41 -6.39 10.68
C ASP A 288 -5.64 -5.00 11.32
N GLY A 289 -5.17 -3.94 10.65
CA GLY A 289 -5.25 -2.55 11.07
C GLY A 289 -4.06 -2.06 11.89
N PHE A 290 -3.05 -2.90 12.09
CA PHE A 290 -1.80 -2.57 12.76
C PHE A 290 -0.65 -2.66 11.75
N PRO A 291 0.04 -1.55 11.45
CA PRO A 291 1.16 -1.57 10.52
C PRO A 291 2.28 -2.50 11.00
N ASP A 292 2.70 -3.38 10.10
CA ASP A 292 3.87 -4.24 10.21
C ASP A 292 5.08 -3.57 9.57
N ALA A 293 6.24 -4.20 9.64
CA ALA A 293 7.45 -3.66 9.03
C ALA A 293 8.29 -4.70 8.30
N LEU A 294 9.01 -4.25 7.27
CA LEU A 294 9.93 -5.05 6.50
C LEU A 294 11.34 -4.46 6.64
N VAL A 295 12.31 -5.31 6.96
CA VAL A 295 13.68 -4.86 7.26
C VAL A 295 14.72 -5.82 6.73
N VAL A 296 15.91 -5.30 6.41
CA VAL A 296 17.08 -6.11 6.06
C VAL A 296 17.98 -6.24 7.29
N LEU A 297 18.27 -7.49 7.66
CA LEU A 297 19.18 -7.82 8.76
C LEU A 297 20.42 -8.52 8.22
N ARG A 298 21.54 -8.36 8.93
CA ARG A 298 22.78 -9.11 8.72
C ARG A 298 23.06 -10.03 9.89
N ASN A 299 23.68 -11.16 9.57
CA ASN A 299 24.24 -12.05 10.57
C ASN A 299 25.54 -11.43 11.11
N THR A 300 25.63 -11.24 12.43
CA THR A 300 26.82 -10.67 13.09
C THR A 300 28.06 -11.56 13.01
N SER A 301 27.87 -12.88 12.96
CA SER A 301 28.95 -13.88 12.92
C SER A 301 29.37 -14.27 11.51
N GLY A 302 28.61 -13.87 10.49
CA GLY A 302 28.85 -14.19 9.08
C GLY A 302 28.72 -12.97 8.17
N SER A 303 28.63 -13.21 6.87
CA SER A 303 28.39 -12.16 5.86
C SER A 303 26.97 -12.18 5.29
N ALA A 304 26.11 -13.06 5.78
CA ALA A 304 24.74 -13.21 5.27
C ALA A 304 23.89 -11.98 5.58
N GLN A 305 23.20 -11.46 4.56
CA GLN A 305 22.19 -10.40 4.68
C GLN A 305 20.90 -10.85 4.01
N GLN A 306 19.77 -10.68 4.70
CA GLN A 306 18.46 -11.18 4.29
C GLN A 306 17.35 -10.23 4.73
N ALA A 307 16.22 -10.26 4.03
CA ALA A 307 15.02 -9.53 4.40
C ALA A 307 14.17 -10.32 5.41
N PHE A 308 13.57 -9.63 6.37
CA PHE A 308 12.73 -10.20 7.41
C PHE A 308 11.48 -9.35 7.61
N LEU A 309 10.35 -10.04 7.77
CA LEU A 309 9.07 -9.45 8.14
C LEU A 309 8.97 -9.33 9.66
N LEU A 310 8.59 -8.15 10.14
CA LEU A 310 8.32 -7.82 11.53
C LEU A 310 6.82 -7.62 11.69
N GLU A 311 6.15 -8.56 12.35
CA GLU A 311 4.70 -8.45 12.59
C GLU A 311 4.42 -7.70 13.89
N ASN A 312 3.49 -6.75 13.84
CA ASN A 312 3.03 -6.01 15.00
C ASN A 312 1.99 -6.83 15.78
N VAL A 313 2.42 -7.45 16.87
CA VAL A 313 1.59 -8.38 17.65
C VAL A 313 1.19 -7.80 19.02
N PRO A 314 0.00 -8.15 19.54
CA PRO A 314 -0.41 -7.73 20.87
C PRO A 314 0.49 -8.35 21.95
N CYS A 315 0.81 -7.55 22.95
CA CYS A 315 1.55 -7.99 24.13
C CYS A 315 0.77 -9.07 24.89
N THR A 316 1.38 -10.24 25.11
CA THR A 316 0.81 -11.30 25.98
C THR A 316 1.28 -11.19 27.42
N SER A 317 2.40 -10.49 27.68
CA SER A 317 2.98 -10.33 29.01
C SER A 317 2.57 -9.02 29.66
N SER A 318 2.26 -9.07 30.96
CA SER A 318 1.95 -7.89 31.79
C SER A 318 3.20 -7.20 32.36
N ALA A 319 4.39 -7.53 31.85
CA ALA A 319 5.65 -6.94 32.32
C ALA A 319 5.98 -5.65 31.54
N LEU A 320 6.62 -4.68 32.20
CA LEU A 320 7.24 -3.56 31.48
C LEU A 320 8.40 -4.07 30.61
N PRO A 321 8.60 -3.53 29.39
CA PRO A 321 7.94 -2.36 28.79
C PRO A 321 6.60 -2.64 28.06
N CYS A 322 6.20 -3.90 27.89
CA CYS A 322 5.01 -4.29 27.10
C CYS A 322 3.73 -3.56 27.53
N GLN A 323 3.55 -3.38 28.84
CA GLN A 323 2.33 -2.77 29.39
C GLN A 323 2.11 -1.30 28.96
N SER A 324 3.17 -0.53 28.69
CA SER A 324 3.02 0.89 28.32
C SER A 324 2.68 1.10 26.84
N VAL A 325 3.09 0.17 25.97
CA VAL A 325 2.91 0.25 24.52
C VAL A 325 1.79 -0.65 23.99
N GLY A 326 1.43 -1.73 24.70
CA GLY A 326 0.33 -2.63 24.34
C GLY A 326 0.64 -3.59 23.19
N ARG A 327 1.50 -3.22 22.24
CA ARG A 327 1.94 -4.06 21.12
C ARG A 327 3.45 -3.96 20.87
N MET A 328 4.03 -4.99 20.29
CA MET A 328 5.47 -5.10 20.00
C MET A 328 5.70 -5.81 18.67
N PHE A 329 6.90 -5.64 18.09
CA PHE A 329 7.27 -6.35 16.87
C PHE A 329 7.79 -7.76 17.17
N ARG A 330 7.38 -8.70 16.31
CA ARG A 330 7.88 -10.08 16.30
C ARG A 330 8.50 -10.39 14.94
N ILE A 331 9.76 -10.81 14.94
CA ILE A 331 10.45 -11.22 13.72
C ILE A 331 9.91 -12.57 13.24
N HIS A 332 9.49 -12.64 11.97
CA HIS A 332 9.16 -13.89 11.28
C HIS A 332 10.43 -14.52 10.72
N TRP A 333 11.01 -15.42 11.50
CA TRP A 333 12.26 -16.08 11.15
C TRP A 333 12.14 -17.21 10.12
N ASP A 334 10.96 -17.83 10.02
CA ASP A 334 10.74 -19.04 9.21
C ASP A 334 10.12 -18.72 7.83
N GLN A 335 10.35 -17.52 7.29
CA GLN A 335 9.92 -17.13 5.94
C GLN A 335 10.92 -17.58 4.87
N SER A 336 10.68 -18.76 4.29
CA SER A 336 11.59 -19.40 3.33
C SER A 336 11.80 -18.57 2.07
N ASP A 337 10.76 -17.88 1.59
CA ASP A 337 10.80 -17.16 0.31
C ASP A 337 11.66 -15.89 0.41
N LEU A 338 11.55 -15.13 1.50
CA LEU A 338 12.46 -14.03 1.80
C LEU A 338 13.88 -14.53 2.07
N GLY A 339 14.02 -15.66 2.77
CA GLY A 339 15.30 -16.30 3.05
C GLY A 339 16.02 -16.81 1.79
N ALA A 340 15.28 -17.10 0.71
CA ALA A 340 15.83 -17.57 -0.56
C ALA A 340 16.55 -16.48 -1.36
N ILE A 341 16.42 -15.20 -0.96
CA ILE A 341 17.07 -14.06 -1.60
C ILE A 341 18.30 -13.64 -0.77
N PRO A 342 19.51 -14.16 -1.07
CA PRO A 342 20.71 -13.80 -0.33
C PRO A 342 21.19 -12.40 -0.70
N ASN A 343 21.95 -11.78 0.21
CA ASN A 343 22.54 -10.47 0.04
C ASN A 343 21.50 -9.38 -0.29
N ALA A 344 20.35 -9.45 0.39
CA ALA A 344 19.34 -8.42 0.31
C ALA A 344 19.93 -7.09 0.81
N ILE A 345 19.71 -6.02 0.06
CA ILE A 345 20.15 -4.66 0.39
C ILE A 345 18.97 -3.76 0.77
N MET A 346 17.78 -4.08 0.26
CA MET A 346 16.57 -3.29 0.46
C MET A 346 15.36 -4.21 0.32
N ALA A 347 14.35 -3.98 1.14
CA ALA A 347 13.08 -4.68 1.06
C ALA A 347 11.97 -3.70 1.43
N THR A 348 10.94 -3.56 0.59
CA THR A 348 9.80 -2.67 0.84
C THR A 348 8.48 -3.33 0.46
N PHE A 349 7.38 -2.79 0.98
CA PHE A 349 6.04 -3.19 0.58
C PHE A 349 5.63 -2.52 -0.74
N PHE A 350 4.86 -3.23 -1.55
CA PHE A 350 4.31 -2.72 -2.81
C PHE A 350 3.00 -3.45 -3.13
N ASP A 351 1.99 -2.78 -3.66
CA ASP A 351 0.72 -3.41 -4.08
C ASP A 351 0.81 -3.72 -5.59
N ILE A 352 1.29 -4.91 -5.95
CA ILE A 352 1.67 -5.25 -7.33
C ILE A 352 0.46 -5.23 -8.27
N TYR A 353 -0.69 -5.68 -7.79
CA TYR A 353 -1.91 -5.85 -8.58
C TYR A 353 -2.94 -4.74 -8.36
N GLU A 354 -2.57 -3.70 -7.62
CA GLU A 354 -3.44 -2.59 -7.22
C GLU A 354 -4.72 -3.08 -6.49
N ASP A 355 -4.64 -4.24 -5.83
CA ASP A 355 -5.77 -4.92 -5.19
C ASP A 355 -5.89 -4.62 -3.69
N GLY A 356 -4.99 -3.79 -3.14
CA GLY A 356 -4.98 -3.37 -1.75
C GLY A 356 -4.26 -4.35 -0.80
N ILE A 357 -3.75 -5.47 -1.29
CA ILE A 357 -2.91 -6.38 -0.52
C ILE A 357 -1.45 -5.96 -0.72
N LEU A 358 -0.71 -5.78 0.37
CA LEU A 358 0.71 -5.45 0.28
C LEU A 358 1.52 -6.71 -0.03
N ASP A 359 2.16 -6.68 -1.19
CA ASP A 359 3.23 -7.58 -1.61
C ASP A 359 4.60 -7.00 -1.23
N MET A 360 5.69 -7.64 -1.67
CA MET A 360 7.04 -7.22 -1.31
C MET A 360 7.95 -7.10 -2.52
N LEU A 361 8.74 -6.02 -2.56
CA LEU A 361 9.89 -5.89 -3.46
C LEU A 361 11.18 -6.04 -2.65
N VAL A 362 12.07 -6.91 -3.10
CA VAL A 362 13.37 -7.15 -2.48
C VAL A 362 14.46 -6.91 -3.51
N VAL A 363 15.42 -6.05 -3.19
CA VAL A 363 16.60 -5.80 -4.04
C VAL A 363 17.78 -6.53 -3.42
N ASN A 364 18.48 -7.33 -4.23
CA ASN A 364 19.67 -8.05 -3.79
C ASN A 364 20.90 -7.70 -4.64
N GLN A 365 22.07 -7.85 -4.03
CA GLN A 365 23.34 -7.72 -4.74
C GLN A 365 23.82 -9.11 -5.21
N VAL A 366 24.03 -9.25 -6.52
CA VAL A 366 24.51 -10.50 -7.11
C VAL A 366 25.94 -10.79 -6.65
N GLU A 367 26.20 -12.01 -6.18
CA GLU A 367 27.50 -12.40 -5.66
C GLU A 367 28.61 -12.22 -6.72
N GLY A 368 29.70 -11.52 -6.33
CA GLY A 368 30.83 -11.25 -7.22
C GLY A 368 30.60 -10.19 -8.29
N LYS A 369 29.39 -9.59 -8.37
CA LYS A 369 29.08 -8.48 -9.28
C LYS A 369 28.57 -7.26 -8.49
N LYS A 370 28.67 -6.08 -9.11
CA LYS A 370 28.04 -4.87 -8.58
C LYS A 370 26.57 -4.74 -8.99
N ASP A 371 26.08 -5.68 -9.79
CA ASP A 371 24.73 -5.66 -10.33
C ASP A 371 23.71 -5.91 -9.21
N LEU A 372 22.62 -5.14 -9.26
CA LEU A 372 21.53 -5.19 -8.29
C LEU A 372 20.30 -5.75 -9.00
N VAL A 373 19.65 -6.74 -8.40
CA VAL A 373 18.49 -7.41 -9.01
C VAL A 373 17.29 -7.21 -8.10
N ILE A 374 16.18 -6.84 -8.72
CA ILE A 374 14.88 -6.64 -8.08
C ILE A 374 14.11 -7.96 -8.19
N HIS A 375 13.57 -8.38 -7.05
CA HIS A 375 12.67 -9.53 -6.89
C HIS A 375 11.32 -9.00 -6.42
N ALA A 376 10.23 -9.49 -7.02
CA ALA A 376 8.87 -9.17 -6.65
C ALA A 376 8.17 -10.41 -6.13
N LEU A 377 7.75 -10.34 -4.87
CA LEU A 377 7.18 -11.43 -4.12
C LEU A 377 5.72 -11.12 -3.82
N LYS A 378 4.82 -11.76 -4.55
CA LYS A 378 3.38 -11.68 -4.32
C LYS A 378 3.02 -12.33 -2.99
N ASN A 379 2.26 -11.62 -2.16
CA ASN A 379 1.68 -12.12 -0.95
C ASN A 379 0.40 -12.90 -1.26
N ASN A 380 0.44 -14.24 -1.16
CA ASN A 380 -0.75 -15.09 -1.33
C ASN A 380 -1.64 -15.08 -0.07
N PHE A 381 -1.85 -13.90 0.50
CA PHE A 381 -2.69 -13.68 1.65
C PHE A 381 -4.17 -13.77 1.25
N GLU A 382 -4.73 -14.98 1.35
CA GLU A 382 -6.17 -15.21 1.25
C GLU A 382 -6.81 -15.17 2.63
N ALA A 383 -6.97 -13.98 3.23
CA ALA A 383 -7.75 -13.84 4.45
C ALA A 383 -9.06 -13.10 4.18
N ASP A 384 -10.09 -13.44 4.96
CA ASP A 384 -11.37 -12.71 5.06
C ASP A 384 -11.19 -11.30 5.71
N ALA A 385 -10.03 -10.67 5.56
CA ALA A 385 -9.74 -9.35 6.10
C ALA A 385 -10.14 -8.28 5.10
N TYR A 386 -10.86 -7.28 5.59
CA TYR A 386 -11.32 -6.16 4.79
C TYR A 386 -10.31 -5.02 4.84
N PHE A 387 -10.27 -4.20 3.79
CA PHE A 387 -9.45 -2.98 3.77
C PHE A 387 -10.22 -1.81 3.17
N VAL A 388 -9.71 -0.61 3.35
CA VAL A 388 -10.06 0.54 2.52
C VAL A 388 -8.80 1.17 1.95
N LYS A 389 -8.78 1.39 0.64
CA LYS A 389 -7.68 2.05 -0.07
C LYS A 389 -8.08 3.48 -0.35
N VAL A 390 -7.35 4.46 0.17
CA VAL A 390 -7.67 5.88 0.05
C VAL A 390 -6.53 6.61 -0.64
N MET A 391 -6.82 7.22 -1.78
CA MET A 391 -5.91 8.06 -2.55
C MET A 391 -6.40 9.50 -2.51
N VAL A 392 -5.61 10.39 -1.93
CA VAL A 392 -5.92 11.82 -1.86
C VAL A 392 -5.08 12.56 -2.90
N LEU A 393 -5.76 13.18 -3.86
CA LEU A 393 -5.08 13.89 -4.94
C LEU A 393 -4.92 15.38 -4.64
N SER A 394 -4.11 16.08 -5.44
CA SER A 394 -3.92 17.52 -5.29
C SER A 394 -5.18 18.33 -5.61
N GLY A 395 -6.11 17.79 -6.42
CA GLY A 395 -7.30 18.53 -6.84
C GLY A 395 -6.97 19.74 -7.73
N LEU A 396 -5.77 19.76 -8.33
CA LEU A 396 -5.32 20.78 -9.27
C LEU A 396 -5.47 20.30 -10.71
N CYS A 397 -5.34 21.22 -11.65
CA CYS A 397 -5.40 20.93 -13.07
C CYS A 397 -4.36 21.76 -13.82
N SER A 398 -3.67 21.12 -14.76
CA SER A 398 -2.65 21.76 -15.60
C SER A 398 -3.28 22.72 -16.64
N ASN A 399 -4.46 22.35 -17.16
CA ASN A 399 -5.28 23.17 -18.06
C ASN A 399 -6.69 23.37 -17.49
N ASP A 400 -7.47 24.32 -18.02
CA ASP A 400 -8.90 24.45 -17.68
C ASP A 400 -9.64 23.13 -17.96
N CYS A 401 -9.91 22.38 -16.89
CA CYS A 401 -10.56 21.08 -16.95
C CYS A 401 -12.09 21.27 -16.92
N PRO A 402 -12.85 20.85 -17.96
CA PRO A 402 -14.31 20.96 -17.98
C PRO A 402 -15.02 19.97 -17.02
N GLY A 403 -14.31 19.45 -16.00
CA GLY A 403 -14.77 18.46 -15.03
C GLY A 403 -13.99 18.54 -13.72
N ASN A 404 -14.03 17.48 -12.89
CA ASN A 404 -13.33 17.50 -11.61
C ASN A 404 -11.81 17.45 -11.80
N PRO A 405 -11.04 18.39 -11.21
CA PRO A 405 -9.59 18.38 -11.29
C PRO A 405 -9.05 17.23 -10.45
N PHE A 406 -8.48 16.20 -11.08
CA PHE A 406 -7.90 15.09 -10.33
C PHE A 406 -6.54 15.50 -9.76
N GLY A 407 -5.64 15.95 -10.63
CA GLY A 407 -4.26 16.27 -10.28
C GLY A 407 -3.43 15.04 -9.94
N VAL A 408 -2.25 15.25 -9.37
CA VAL A 408 -1.30 14.19 -8.97
C VAL A 408 -1.40 13.87 -7.48
N ASN A 409 -0.68 12.85 -7.02
CA ASN A 409 -0.62 12.52 -5.60
C ASN A 409 -0.02 13.66 -4.81
N GLN A 410 -0.73 14.11 -3.77
CA GLN A 410 -0.26 15.16 -2.89
C GLN A 410 0.41 14.54 -1.65
N PRO A 411 1.59 15.02 -1.24
CA PRO A 411 2.19 14.62 0.02
C PRO A 411 1.60 15.35 1.23
N GLY A 412 1.44 14.61 2.33
CA GLY A 412 0.93 15.13 3.60
C GLY A 412 -0.59 15.02 3.89
N PRO A 413 -1.51 14.61 2.98
CA PRO A 413 -2.87 14.29 3.38
C PRO A 413 -2.91 13.28 4.52
N TYR A 414 -3.86 13.48 5.42
CA TYR A 414 -4.09 12.59 6.56
C TYR A 414 -5.45 11.92 6.40
N VAL A 415 -5.48 10.60 6.52
CA VAL A 415 -6.70 9.79 6.43
C VAL A 415 -6.92 9.15 7.78
N MET A 416 -8.14 9.21 8.30
CA MET A 416 -8.54 8.52 9.52
C MET A 416 -9.90 7.87 9.32
N TYR A 417 -10.06 6.64 9.80
CA TYR A 417 -11.37 6.02 9.92
C TYR A 417 -11.70 5.70 11.38
N THR A 418 -13.00 5.66 11.64
CA THR A 418 -13.60 5.14 12.86
C THR A 418 -14.65 4.11 12.49
N THR A 419 -14.59 2.94 13.12
CA THR A 419 -15.59 1.87 12.96
C THR A 419 -15.77 1.10 14.27
N VAL A 420 -16.70 0.14 14.29
CA VAL A 420 -16.95 -0.74 15.42
C VAL A 420 -16.61 -2.18 15.03
N ASP A 421 -15.84 -2.86 15.87
CA ASP A 421 -15.50 -4.27 15.66
C ASP A 421 -16.69 -5.21 15.97
N SER A 422 -16.52 -6.52 15.72
CA SER A 422 -17.56 -7.52 15.99
C SER A 422 -17.95 -7.63 17.47
N ASN A 423 -17.11 -7.14 18.38
CA ASN A 423 -17.34 -7.18 19.82
C ASN A 423 -17.97 -5.89 20.34
N GLY A 424 -18.20 -4.89 19.48
CA GLY A 424 -18.76 -3.60 19.85
C GLY A 424 -17.74 -2.57 20.33
N TYR A 425 -16.44 -2.84 20.20
CA TYR A 425 -15.37 -1.89 20.53
C TYR A 425 -15.10 -0.96 19.35
N LEU A 426 -14.88 0.32 19.66
CA LEU A 426 -14.45 1.31 18.67
C LEU A 426 -13.04 0.96 18.19
N LYS A 427 -12.87 0.90 16.86
CA LYS A 427 -11.59 0.74 16.17
C LYS A 427 -11.33 2.02 15.38
N ASN A 428 -10.22 2.67 15.70
CA ASN A 428 -9.74 3.85 14.98
C ASN A 428 -8.42 3.50 14.31
N ALA A 429 -8.24 3.91 13.07
CA ALA A 429 -6.92 3.96 12.48
C ALA A 429 -6.79 5.17 11.57
N SER A 430 -5.55 5.55 11.33
CA SER A 430 -5.18 6.73 10.57
C SER A 430 -3.84 6.54 9.87
N ALA A 431 -3.56 7.34 8.87
CA ALA A 431 -2.27 7.28 8.19
C ALA A 431 -2.08 8.54 7.36
N GLY A 432 -0.81 8.94 7.26
CA GLY A 432 -0.39 10.01 6.38
C GLY A 432 -0.05 9.44 5.01
N GLN A 433 -0.59 10.02 3.96
CA GLN A 433 -0.18 9.74 2.60
C GLN A 433 1.15 10.44 2.30
N LEU A 434 2.13 9.68 1.78
CA LEU A 434 3.47 10.18 1.47
C LEU A 434 4.07 10.99 2.64
N SER A 435 3.96 10.43 3.85
CA SER A 435 4.44 11.06 5.09
C SER A 435 5.95 11.25 5.13
N GLN A 436 6.73 10.59 4.27
CA GLN A 436 8.18 10.74 4.17
C GLN A 436 8.61 10.95 2.72
N SER A 437 9.44 11.96 2.47
CA SER A 437 9.80 12.37 1.09
C SER A 437 11.30 12.33 0.78
N ALA A 438 12.11 11.56 1.52
CA ALA A 438 13.54 11.40 1.21
C ALA A 438 14.09 10.08 1.78
N HIS A 439 15.32 9.72 1.42
CA HIS A 439 16.04 8.54 1.91
C HIS A 439 15.40 7.18 1.58
N PHE A 440 14.99 6.99 0.31
CA PHE A 440 14.31 5.77 -0.12
C PHE A 440 13.07 5.47 0.74
N SER A 441 12.21 6.47 0.98
CA SER A 441 11.01 6.29 1.80
C SER A 441 10.05 5.22 1.26
N LEU A 442 10.06 5.01 -0.07
CA LEU A 442 9.35 3.92 -0.76
C LEU A 442 7.89 3.76 -0.31
N GLN A 443 7.21 4.90 -0.13
CA GLN A 443 5.81 4.93 0.24
C GLN A 443 4.92 4.91 -1.00
N LEU A 444 3.81 4.16 -0.93
CA LEU A 444 2.83 4.12 -1.99
C LEU A 444 2.12 5.49 -2.12
N PRO A 445 1.64 5.85 -3.33
CA PRO A 445 0.97 7.13 -3.60
C PRO A 445 -0.46 7.23 -3.00
N TYR A 446 -0.82 6.29 -2.13
CA TYR A 446 -2.09 6.16 -1.44
C TYR A 446 -1.88 5.42 -0.12
N THR A 447 -2.93 5.38 0.69
CA THR A 447 -2.94 4.67 1.96
C THR A 447 -3.85 3.44 1.87
N VAL A 448 -3.37 2.30 2.36
CA VAL A 448 -4.20 1.12 2.63
C VAL A 448 -4.40 1.02 4.14
N LEU A 449 -5.65 0.89 4.56
CA LEU A 449 -6.05 0.81 5.96
C LEU A 449 -6.77 -0.53 6.20
N GLY A 450 -6.17 -1.42 7.00
CA GLY A 450 -6.72 -2.72 7.33
C GLY A 450 -7.86 -2.64 8.35
N LEU A 451 -8.99 -3.27 8.02
CA LEU A 451 -10.18 -3.28 8.86
C LEU A 451 -10.29 -4.58 9.66
N GLY A 452 -9.55 -5.63 9.30
CA GLY A 452 -9.67 -6.96 9.88
C GLY A 452 -10.93 -7.69 9.38
N ARG A 453 -11.31 -8.76 10.07
CA ARG A 453 -12.27 -9.76 9.54
C ARG A 453 -13.76 -9.42 9.67
N SER A 454 -14.12 -8.27 10.23
CA SER A 454 -15.52 -8.00 10.59
C SER A 454 -15.91 -6.54 10.44
N ALA A 455 -15.73 -6.00 9.23
CA ALA A 455 -16.23 -4.67 8.87
C ALA A 455 -17.36 -4.81 7.84
N ASN A 456 -18.57 -4.37 8.18
CA ASN A 456 -19.69 -4.31 7.24
C ASN A 456 -19.68 -2.99 6.45
N PHE A 457 -19.32 -1.90 7.12
CA PHE A 457 -19.12 -0.56 6.58
C PHE A 457 -18.22 0.23 7.54
N LEU A 458 -17.52 1.24 7.04
CA LEU A 458 -16.87 2.21 7.91
C LEU A 458 -17.90 3.27 8.32
N ASP A 459 -18.01 3.55 9.62
CA ASP A 459 -18.95 4.54 10.14
C ASP A 459 -18.54 5.94 9.69
N HIS A 460 -17.27 6.28 9.88
CA HIS A 460 -16.70 7.58 9.56
C HIS A 460 -15.34 7.42 8.90
N LEU A 461 -15.14 8.14 7.80
CA LEU A 461 -13.85 8.34 7.15
C LEU A 461 -13.59 9.83 7.02
N VAL A 462 -12.57 10.31 7.69
CA VAL A 462 -12.14 11.72 7.67
C VAL A 462 -10.87 11.83 6.85
N VAL A 463 -10.85 12.76 5.90
CA VAL A 463 -9.63 13.15 5.19
C VAL A 463 -9.36 14.62 5.44
N GLY A 464 -8.13 14.91 5.85
CA GLY A 464 -7.62 16.27 5.95
C GLY A 464 -6.45 16.50 5.02
N ILE A 465 -6.31 17.75 4.56
CA ILE A 465 -5.17 18.18 3.76
C ILE A 465 -4.37 19.25 4.51
N PRO A 466 -3.08 19.39 4.22
CA PRO A 466 -2.26 20.44 4.80
C PRO A 466 -2.81 21.86 4.65
N HIS A 467 -2.81 22.63 5.76
CA HIS A 467 -3.13 24.05 5.79
C HIS A 467 -2.02 24.88 6.44
N ARG A 468 -2.15 26.21 6.38
CA ARG A 468 -1.19 27.12 7.02
C ARG A 468 -1.54 27.33 8.50
N PRO A 469 -0.55 27.48 9.38
CA PRO A 469 -0.81 27.83 10.78
C PRO A 469 -1.65 29.11 10.89
N GLY A 470 -2.78 29.03 11.62
CA GLY A 470 -3.73 30.13 11.79
C GLY A 470 -4.87 30.18 10.76
N GLU A 471 -4.88 29.31 9.75
CA GLU A 471 -6.06 29.05 8.90
C GLU A 471 -6.96 27.96 9.52
N GLU A 472 -8.23 27.91 9.12
CA GLU A 472 -9.13 26.83 9.54
C GLU A 472 -8.69 25.47 9.00
N SER A 473 -8.87 24.42 9.80
CA SER A 473 -8.55 23.04 9.42
C SER A 473 -9.33 22.61 8.19
N ARG A 474 -8.63 22.15 7.15
CA ARG A 474 -9.23 21.69 5.89
C ARG A 474 -9.46 20.19 5.95
N LYS A 475 -10.65 19.79 6.41
CA LYS A 475 -11.02 18.38 6.54
C LYS A 475 -12.47 18.13 6.12
N GLN A 476 -12.72 16.95 5.58
CA GLN A 476 -14.03 16.49 5.17
C GLN A 476 -14.26 15.07 5.66
N GLU A 477 -15.52 14.77 5.99
CA GLU A 477 -15.96 13.49 6.50
C GLU A 477 -16.97 12.83 5.56
N TRP A 478 -16.79 11.54 5.32
CA TRP A 478 -17.75 10.67 4.65
C TRP A 478 -18.15 9.52 5.56
N THR A 479 -19.39 9.05 5.42
CA THR A 479 -19.94 7.98 6.24
C THR A 479 -20.38 6.78 5.40
N ALA A 480 -20.52 5.63 6.04
CA ALA A 480 -20.99 4.39 5.42
C ALA A 480 -20.16 3.97 4.18
N ILE A 481 -18.83 4.03 4.30
CA ILE A 481 -17.93 3.59 3.23
C ILE A 481 -17.92 2.07 3.15
N ILE A 482 -17.99 1.53 1.93
CA ILE A 482 -18.00 0.10 1.65
C ILE A 482 -16.57 -0.44 1.74
N PRO A 483 -16.29 -1.51 2.49
CA PRO A 483 -14.97 -2.14 2.52
C PRO A 483 -14.57 -2.77 1.17
N ASN A 484 -13.30 -3.12 1.00
CA ASN A 484 -12.71 -3.66 -0.23
C ASN A 484 -12.97 -2.75 -1.44
N SER A 485 -12.87 -1.44 -1.20
CA SER A 485 -13.06 -0.41 -2.20
C SER A 485 -11.86 0.53 -2.25
N GLN A 486 -11.68 1.13 -3.42
CA GLN A 486 -10.74 2.22 -3.63
C GLN A 486 -11.52 3.53 -3.63
N LEU A 487 -11.15 4.42 -2.72
CA LEU A 487 -11.68 5.76 -2.60
C LEU A 487 -10.67 6.77 -3.12
N ILE A 488 -11.06 7.52 -4.15
CA ILE A 488 -10.28 8.65 -4.67
C ILE A 488 -10.90 9.94 -4.16
N VAL A 489 -10.18 10.65 -3.30
CA VAL A 489 -10.59 11.92 -2.72
C VAL A 489 -9.97 13.07 -3.52
N ILE A 490 -10.84 13.97 -3.96
CA ILE A 490 -10.49 15.16 -4.75
C ILE A 490 -10.81 16.39 -3.89
N PRO A 491 -9.82 16.99 -3.24
CA PRO A 491 -10.03 18.08 -2.28
C PRO A 491 -10.18 19.44 -2.99
N TYR A 492 -11.11 19.57 -3.94
CA TYR A 492 -11.32 20.82 -4.67
C TYR A 492 -12.73 21.40 -4.43
N PRO A 493 -12.87 22.72 -4.17
CA PRO A 493 -11.80 23.70 -3.91
C PRO A 493 -11.16 23.46 -2.54
N HIS A 494 -9.83 23.66 -2.40
CA HIS A 494 -9.12 23.41 -1.12
C HIS A 494 -9.69 24.18 0.08
N ASN A 495 -10.25 25.37 -0.16
CA ASN A 495 -10.78 26.24 0.90
C ASN A 495 -12.24 25.93 1.28
N GLN A 496 -12.89 24.97 0.61
CA GLN A 496 -14.28 24.58 0.89
C GLN A 496 -14.37 23.05 1.02
N PRO A 497 -14.02 22.49 2.19
CA PRO A 497 -14.03 21.04 2.41
C PRO A 497 -15.37 20.36 2.14
N SER A 498 -16.48 21.06 2.38
CA SER A 498 -17.83 20.55 2.12
C SER A 498 -18.12 20.25 0.64
N SER A 499 -17.39 20.86 -0.28
CA SER A 499 -17.54 20.69 -1.73
C SER A 499 -16.64 19.57 -2.28
N TRP A 500 -15.79 18.97 -1.45
CA TRP A 500 -14.87 17.92 -1.88
C TRP A 500 -15.64 16.68 -2.34
N SER A 501 -15.12 16.04 -3.37
CA SER A 501 -15.72 14.84 -3.95
C SER A 501 -14.89 13.61 -3.62
N ALA A 502 -15.57 12.52 -3.27
CA ALA A 502 -14.95 11.21 -3.12
C ALA A 502 -15.59 10.24 -4.12
N LYS A 503 -14.75 9.59 -4.93
CA LYS A 503 -15.18 8.62 -5.94
C LYS A 503 -14.82 7.23 -5.47
N LEU A 504 -15.84 6.39 -5.29
CA LEU A 504 -15.71 5.00 -4.87
C LEU A 504 -15.62 4.09 -6.09
N TYR A 505 -14.57 3.29 -6.16
CA TYR A 505 -14.40 2.21 -7.13
C TYR A 505 -14.41 0.88 -6.39
N LEU A 506 -15.19 -0.06 -6.91
CA LEU A 506 -15.25 -1.41 -6.38
C LEU A 506 -14.34 -2.28 -7.24
N THR A 507 -13.35 -2.91 -6.61
CA THR A 507 -12.48 -3.86 -7.29
C THR A 507 -13.31 -5.11 -7.60
N PRO A 508 -13.57 -5.44 -8.87
CA PRO A 508 -14.37 -6.62 -9.19
C PRO A 508 -13.55 -7.87 -8.85
N SER A 509 -13.98 -8.61 -7.82
CA SER A 509 -13.37 -9.92 -7.52
C SER A 509 -13.64 -10.89 -8.68
N ASN A 510 -12.66 -11.74 -9.03
CA ASN A 510 -12.83 -12.83 -9.99
C ASN A 510 -14.02 -13.75 -9.63
N SER A 511 -14.36 -13.82 -8.34
CA SER A 511 -15.54 -14.51 -7.82
C SER A 511 -16.86 -13.93 -8.33
N VAL A 512 -16.93 -12.64 -8.68
CA VAL A 512 -18.13 -12.01 -9.25
C VAL A 512 -18.45 -12.59 -10.62
N LEU A 513 -17.44 -12.81 -11.46
CA LEU A 513 -17.64 -13.43 -12.78
C LEU A 513 -18.05 -14.90 -12.64
N LEU A 514 -17.39 -15.64 -11.74
CA LEU A 514 -17.72 -17.04 -11.47
C LEU A 514 -19.14 -17.20 -10.90
N THR A 515 -19.55 -16.34 -9.97
CA THR A 515 -20.91 -16.34 -9.41
C THR A 515 -21.95 -15.92 -10.45
N ALA A 516 -21.65 -14.97 -11.34
CA ALA A 516 -22.52 -14.63 -12.46
C ALA A 516 -22.69 -15.82 -13.42
N ILE A 517 -21.60 -16.52 -13.78
CA ILE A 517 -21.65 -17.72 -14.61
C ILE A 517 -22.45 -18.83 -13.91
N ALA A 518 -22.22 -19.06 -12.62
CA ALA A 518 -22.96 -20.03 -11.84
C ALA A 518 -24.46 -19.69 -11.76
N LEU A 519 -24.82 -18.42 -11.53
CA LEU A 519 -26.20 -17.95 -11.50
C LEU A 519 -26.89 -18.15 -12.85
N ILE A 520 -26.22 -17.81 -13.96
CA ILE A 520 -26.71 -18.06 -15.32
C ILE A 520 -26.91 -19.56 -15.53
N GLY A 521 -25.95 -20.40 -15.10
CA GLY A 521 -26.05 -21.85 -15.17
C GLY A 521 -27.26 -22.41 -14.43
N VAL A 522 -27.51 -21.94 -13.20
CA VAL A 522 -28.68 -22.32 -12.40
C VAL A 522 -29.99 -21.85 -13.06
N CYS A 523 -30.03 -20.62 -13.57
CA CYS A 523 -31.20 -20.09 -14.28
C CYS A 523 -31.54 -20.93 -15.53
N VAL A 524 -30.54 -21.28 -16.35
CA VAL A 524 -30.74 -22.13 -17.53
C VAL A 524 -31.21 -23.53 -17.13
N PHE A 525 -30.61 -24.11 -16.08
CA PHE A 525 -31.02 -25.42 -15.57
C PHE A 525 -32.49 -25.43 -15.12
N ILE A 526 -32.93 -24.40 -14.39
CA ILE A 526 -34.34 -24.24 -13.99
C ILE A 526 -35.25 -24.08 -15.21
N LEU A 527 -34.86 -23.27 -16.20
CA LEU A 527 -35.63 -23.10 -17.44
C LEU A 527 -35.79 -24.41 -18.23
N VAL A 528 -34.75 -25.25 -18.27
CA VAL A 528 -34.81 -26.58 -18.91
C VAL A 528 -35.80 -27.48 -18.18
N ILE A 529 -35.77 -27.52 -16.85
CA ILE A 529 -36.74 -28.30 -16.05
C ILE A 529 -38.17 -27.81 -16.31
N ILE A 530 -38.39 -26.49 -16.26
CA ILE A 530 -39.70 -25.89 -16.57
C ILE A 530 -40.15 -26.27 -17.98
N GLY A 531 -39.24 -26.21 -18.97
CA GLY A 531 -39.53 -26.60 -20.34
C GLY A 531 -39.92 -28.07 -20.50
N ILE A 532 -39.22 -28.97 -19.81
CA ILE A 532 -39.53 -30.42 -19.81
C ILE A 532 -40.89 -30.67 -19.16
N LEU A 533 -41.15 -30.06 -18.00
CA LEU A 533 -42.42 -30.20 -17.30
C LEU A 533 -43.58 -29.66 -18.14
N HIS A 534 -43.41 -28.49 -18.77
CA HIS A 534 -44.42 -27.91 -19.64
C HIS A 534 -44.66 -28.74 -20.91
N TRP A 535 -43.61 -29.37 -21.45
CA TRP A 535 -43.74 -30.32 -22.56
C TRP A 535 -44.54 -31.56 -22.15
N GLN A 536 -44.22 -32.16 -21.00
CA GLN A 536 -44.96 -33.30 -20.47
C GLN A 536 -46.43 -32.96 -20.20
N GLU A 537 -46.71 -31.79 -19.64
CA GLU A 537 -48.06 -31.28 -19.42
C GLU A 537 -48.82 -31.14 -20.75
N LYS A 538 -48.20 -30.51 -21.76
CA LYS A 538 -48.80 -30.33 -23.09
C LYS A 538 -49.09 -31.68 -23.76
N VAL A 539 -48.17 -32.65 -23.68
CA VAL A 539 -48.38 -34.01 -24.21
C VAL A 539 -49.53 -34.70 -23.47
N GLY A 540 -49.59 -34.59 -22.13
CA GLY A 540 -50.68 -35.13 -21.32
C GLY A 540 -52.06 -34.59 -21.70
N HIS A 541 -52.18 -33.27 -21.95
CA HIS A 541 -53.43 -32.66 -22.44
C HIS A 541 -53.83 -33.17 -23.83
N THR A 542 -52.86 -33.50 -24.68
CA THR A 542 -53.12 -34.00 -26.04
C THR A 542 -53.69 -35.42 -26.00
N HIS A 543 -53.15 -36.29 -25.15
CA HIS A 543 -53.67 -37.63 -24.90
C HIS A 543 -55.05 -37.60 -24.24
N ALA A 544 -55.28 -36.71 -23.27
CA ALA A 544 -56.59 -36.56 -22.63
C ALA A 544 -57.70 -36.14 -23.61
N ARG A 545 -57.40 -35.24 -24.57
CA ARG A 545 -58.34 -34.87 -25.63
C ARG A 545 -58.65 -36.02 -26.59
N THR A 546 -57.67 -36.84 -26.94
CA THR A 546 -57.89 -38.01 -27.81
C THR A 546 -58.78 -39.05 -27.14
N HIS A 547 -58.57 -39.34 -25.84
CA HIS A 547 -59.47 -40.21 -25.09
C HIS A 547 -60.89 -39.65 -24.98
N ALA A 548 -61.05 -38.35 -24.73
CA ALA A 548 -62.37 -37.71 -24.70
C ALA A 548 -63.11 -37.84 -26.04
N HIS A 549 -62.46 -37.58 -27.18
CA HIS A 549 -63.08 -37.77 -28.50
C HIS A 549 -63.46 -39.23 -28.80
N THR A 550 -62.68 -40.20 -28.29
CA THR A 550 -62.96 -41.63 -28.46
C THR A 550 -64.17 -42.08 -27.62
N HIS A 551 -64.32 -41.56 -26.39
CA HIS A 551 -65.49 -41.81 -25.54
C HIS A 551 -66.78 -41.18 -26.11
N THR A 552 -66.71 -39.99 -26.71
CA THR A 552 -67.89 -39.34 -27.32
C THR A 552 -68.41 -40.10 -28.54
N HIS A 553 -67.53 -40.69 -29.37
CA HIS A 553 -67.98 -41.55 -30.47
C HIS A 553 -68.61 -42.87 -29.98
N THR A 554 -68.18 -43.39 -28.84
CA THR A 554 -68.70 -44.65 -28.27
C THR A 554 -70.09 -44.46 -27.63
N HIS A 555 -70.35 -43.31 -26.99
CA HIS A 555 -71.68 -43.01 -26.43
C HIS A 555 -72.75 -42.70 -27.49
N THR A 556 -72.37 -42.12 -28.64
CA THR A 556 -73.33 -41.78 -29.70
C THR A 556 -73.95 -43.03 -30.37
N HIS A 557 -73.25 -44.17 -30.41
CA HIS A 557 -73.79 -45.43 -30.93
C HIS A 557 -74.70 -46.19 -29.94
N THR A 558 -74.66 -45.85 -28.65
CA THR A 558 -75.38 -46.62 -27.62
C THR A 558 -76.79 -46.07 -27.35
N HIS A 559 -77.08 -44.81 -27.69
CA HIS A 559 -78.36 -44.16 -27.39
C HIS A 559 -79.47 -44.31 -28.45
N THR A 560 -79.24 -44.99 -29.58
CA THR A 560 -80.25 -45.09 -30.66
C THR A 560 -81.27 -46.22 -30.47
N HIS A 561 -81.22 -47.00 -29.39
CA HIS A 561 -81.96 -48.28 -29.30
C HIS A 561 -82.95 -48.45 -28.13
N THR A 562 -83.50 -47.40 -27.50
CA THR A 562 -84.54 -47.64 -26.48
C THR A 562 -85.44 -46.42 -26.25
N HIS A 563 -86.61 -46.36 -26.92
CA HIS A 563 -87.92 -45.97 -26.33
C HIS A 563 -89.06 -45.88 -27.38
N ARG A 564 -89.99 -46.84 -27.34
CA ARG A 564 -91.40 -46.73 -27.78
C ARG A 564 -92.13 -47.98 -27.24
N THR A 565 -93.00 -47.94 -26.25
CA THR A 565 -94.41 -47.52 -26.33
C THR A 565 -95.10 -47.92 -25.01
N ASN A 566 -96.05 -47.11 -24.49
CA ASN A 566 -97.45 -47.51 -24.32
C ASN A 566 -98.24 -46.51 -23.45
N ILE A 567 -99.34 -46.05 -24.03
CA ILE A 567 -100.43 -45.26 -23.44
C ILE A 567 -101.67 -46.18 -23.44
N PRO A 568 -102.51 -46.16 -22.40
CA PRO A 568 -103.91 -46.57 -22.53
C PRO A 568 -104.89 -45.45 -22.07
N PRO A 569 -106.20 -45.64 -22.32
CA PRO A 569 -107.15 -44.58 -22.71
C PRO A 569 -107.84 -43.82 -21.57
#